data_AF-A0A945L4A0-F1
#
_entry.id   AF-A0A945L4A0-F1
#
_cell.length_a   1.000
_cell.length_b   1.000
_cell.length_c   1.000
_cell.angle_alpha   90.00
_cell.angle_beta   90.00
_cell.angle_gamma   90.00
#
_symmetry.space_group_name_H-M   'P 1'
#
loop_
_entity.id
_entity.type
_entity.pdbx_description
1 polymer ?
#
loop_
_entity_poly.entity_id
_entity_poly.type
_entity_poly.pdbx_seq_one_letter_code
_entity_poly.pdbx_strand_id
1 'polypeptide(L)'
;MKGDNTRKAFTLIEMMLTVALITMLSSLFVWNITSLLKQGELESLQNELWGAIEQAKQSAVFRRMPHVVRFDEEAQAFVVSVGSEQFTFEVDTDGFDDGVEISVIFNERLPKDGYRLVRGELVTQREIDSVTFYPDGTCTPFSVDLIIGEYQSDFQIDPWTGSQLTAPEEDS
;
A
#
# COMPACT_ATOMS: atom_id res chain seq x y z
N MET A 1 -48.32 -43.86 26.67
CA MET A 1 -47.93 -42.92 25.60
C MET A 1 -46.57 -43.34 25.09
N LYS A 2 -46.48 -43.90 23.88
CA LYS A 2 -45.23 -44.39 23.29
C LYS A 2 -44.98 -43.53 22.05
N GLY A 3 -44.00 -42.64 22.13
CA GLY A 3 -43.64 -41.73 21.04
C GLY A 3 -42.88 -42.48 19.96
N ASP A 4 -43.41 -42.48 18.74
CA ASP A 4 -42.72 -43.00 17.57
C ASP A 4 -41.58 -42.05 17.18
N ASN A 5 -40.34 -42.49 17.43
CA ASN A 5 -39.14 -41.83 16.94
C ASN A 5 -38.89 -42.26 15.48
N THR A 6 -39.59 -41.61 14.54
CA THR A 6 -39.27 -41.74 13.12
C THR A 6 -38.04 -40.90 12.78
N ARG A 7 -36.84 -41.48 12.95
CA ARG A 7 -35.61 -40.92 12.39
C ARG A 7 -35.65 -41.06 10.87
N LYS A 8 -35.97 -39.98 10.16
CA LYS A 8 -35.75 -39.88 8.72
C LYS A 8 -34.26 -39.74 8.46
N ALA A 9 -33.68 -40.68 7.72
CA ALA A 9 -32.31 -40.59 7.21
C ALA A 9 -32.30 -39.87 5.86
N PHE A 10 -31.25 -39.11 5.59
CA PHE A 10 -31.03 -38.41 4.33
C PHE A 10 -30.87 -39.39 3.16
N THR A 11 -31.38 -39.02 1.99
CA THR A 11 -31.28 -39.89 0.80
C THR A 11 -29.89 -39.81 0.18
N LEU A 12 -29.48 -40.86 -0.55
CA LEU A 12 -28.19 -40.90 -1.23
C LEU A 12 -28.02 -39.72 -2.20
N ILE A 13 -29.08 -39.37 -2.94
CA ILE A 13 -29.05 -38.26 -3.89
C ILE A 13 -28.91 -36.90 -3.19
N GLU A 14 -29.49 -36.75 -2.00
CA GLU A 14 -29.39 -35.53 -1.19
C GLU A 14 -27.99 -35.34 -0.60
N MET A 15 -27.34 -36.45 -0.20
CA MET A 15 -25.93 -36.41 0.19
C MET A 15 -25.01 -36.06 -0.99
N MET A 16 -25.28 -36.57 -2.19
CA MET A 16 -24.50 -36.21 -3.38
C MET A 16 -24.69 -34.74 -3.76
N LEU A 17 -25.92 -34.24 -3.68
CA LEU A 17 -26.25 -32.85 -4.01
C LEU A 17 -25.66 -31.86 -3.00
N THR A 18 -25.67 -32.18 -1.71
CA THR A 18 -25.06 -31.33 -0.68
C THR A 18 -23.54 -31.27 -0.82
N VAL A 19 -22.87 -32.39 -1.09
CA VAL A 19 -21.42 -32.40 -1.33
C VAL A 19 -21.06 -31.63 -2.60
N ALA A 20 -21.85 -31.77 -3.68
CA ALA A 20 -21.68 -30.99 -4.91
C ALA A 20 -21.84 -29.48 -4.68
N LEU A 21 -22.82 -29.06 -3.87
CA LEU A 21 -23.01 -27.66 -3.52
C LEU A 21 -21.88 -27.12 -2.64
N ILE A 22 -21.45 -27.89 -1.63
CA ILE A 22 -20.33 -27.48 -0.76
C ILE A 22 -19.05 -27.31 -1.58
N THR A 23 -18.72 -28.27 -2.45
CA THR A 23 -17.52 -28.19 -3.30
C THR A 23 -17.57 -27.00 -4.25
N MET A 24 -18.73 -26.74 -4.88
CA MET A 24 -18.91 -25.57 -5.73
C MET A 24 -18.73 -24.27 -4.93
N LEU A 25 -19.34 -24.14 -3.76
CA LEU A 25 -19.19 -22.97 -2.90
C LEU A 25 -17.75 -22.79 -2.42
N SER A 26 -17.09 -23.87 -1.97
CA SER A 26 -15.70 -23.84 -1.50
C SER A 26 -14.73 -23.31 -2.56
N SER A 27 -14.94 -23.61 -3.86
CA SER A 27 -14.08 -23.09 -4.93
C SER A 27 -14.11 -21.56 -5.07
N LEU A 28 -15.26 -20.92 -4.79
CA LEU A 28 -15.38 -19.46 -4.86
C LEU A 28 -14.71 -18.78 -3.67
N PHE A 29 -14.72 -19.43 -2.51
CA PHE A 29 -14.09 -18.90 -1.30
C PHE A 29 -12.56 -18.85 -1.41
N VAL A 30 -11.92 -19.86 -1.99
CA VAL A 30 -10.45 -19.90 -2.11
C VAL A 30 -9.93 -18.71 -2.92
N TRP A 31 -10.56 -18.39 -4.06
CA TRP A 31 -10.14 -17.26 -4.89
C TRP A 31 -10.36 -15.91 -4.18
N ASN A 32 -11.52 -15.73 -3.54
CA ASN A 32 -11.87 -14.45 -2.92
C ASN A 32 -11.01 -14.13 -1.69
N ILE A 33 -10.66 -15.12 -0.87
CA ILE A 33 -9.83 -14.92 0.34
C ILE A 33 -8.43 -14.42 -0.03
N THR A 34 -7.80 -14.97 -1.07
CA THR A 34 -6.47 -14.51 -1.52
C THR A 34 -6.47 -13.05 -1.98
N SER A 35 -7.54 -12.61 -2.65
CA SER A 35 -7.68 -11.21 -3.05
C SER A 35 -7.90 -10.27 -1.88
N LEU A 36 -8.62 -10.70 -0.84
CA LEU A 36 -8.88 -9.90 0.35
C LEU A 36 -7.63 -9.78 1.25
N LEU A 37 -6.88 -10.87 1.41
CA LEU A 37 -5.62 -10.87 2.16
C LEU A 37 -4.62 -9.89 1.53
N LYS A 38 -4.40 -9.99 0.22
CA LYS A 38 -3.49 -9.11 -0.53
C LYS A 38 -3.91 -7.64 -0.53
N GLN A 39 -5.22 -7.37 -0.49
CA GLN A 39 -5.71 -6.01 -0.29
C GLN A 39 -5.33 -5.47 1.11
N GLY A 40 -5.39 -6.31 2.14
CA GLY A 40 -4.94 -5.98 3.49
C GLY A 40 -3.43 -5.74 3.58
N GLU A 41 -2.62 -6.49 2.83
CA GLU A 41 -1.17 -6.30 2.74
C GLU A 41 -0.80 -4.91 2.16
N LEU A 42 -1.45 -4.54 1.05
CA LEU A 42 -1.27 -3.23 0.42
C LEU A 42 -1.77 -2.09 1.33
N GLU A 43 -2.87 -2.30 2.03
CA GLU A 43 -3.41 -1.35 3.01
C GLU A 43 -2.44 -1.16 4.19
N SER A 44 -1.80 -2.23 4.68
CA SER A 44 -0.76 -2.17 5.72
C SER A 44 0.42 -1.29 5.28
N LEU A 45 0.98 -1.57 4.09
CA LEU A 45 2.07 -0.78 3.52
C LEU A 45 1.68 0.70 3.34
N GLN A 46 0.46 0.95 2.86
CA GLN A 46 -0.09 2.29 2.71
C GLN A 46 -0.22 3.00 4.07
N ASN A 47 -0.71 2.32 5.10
CA ASN A 47 -0.87 2.91 6.43
C ASN A 47 0.47 3.32 7.03
N GLU A 48 1.51 2.49 6.89
CA GLU A 48 2.86 2.82 7.36
C GLU A 48 3.49 3.97 6.58
N LEU A 49 3.27 4.05 5.25
CA LEU A 49 3.65 5.21 4.44
C LEU A 49 3.04 6.50 5.01
N TRP A 50 1.72 6.51 5.25
CA TRP A 50 1.04 7.69 5.76
C TRP A 50 1.46 8.04 7.19
N GLY A 51 1.73 7.02 8.02
CA GLY A 51 2.32 7.20 9.35
C GLY A 51 3.67 7.91 9.29
N ALA A 52 4.56 7.46 8.40
CA ALA A 52 5.87 8.07 8.20
C ALA A 52 5.77 9.50 7.65
N ILE A 53 4.91 9.74 6.66
CA ILE A 53 4.67 11.08 6.07
C ILE A 53 4.15 12.05 7.14
N GLU A 54 3.12 11.67 7.89
CA GLU A 54 2.52 12.56 8.88
C GLU A 54 3.49 12.84 10.03
N GLN A 55 4.23 11.83 10.49
CA GLN A 55 5.28 12.03 11.50
C GLN A 55 6.38 12.97 11.00
N ALA A 56 6.86 12.77 9.76
CA ALA A 56 7.92 13.58 9.17
C ALA A 56 7.46 15.04 9.05
N LYS A 57 6.25 15.27 8.55
CA LYS A 57 5.64 16.60 8.40
C LYS A 57 5.49 17.31 9.74
N GLN A 58 4.83 16.67 10.71
CA GLN A 58 4.59 17.28 12.03
C GLN A 58 5.91 17.59 12.74
N SER A 59 6.85 16.64 12.70
CA SER A 59 8.13 16.78 13.40
C SER A 59 9.05 17.79 12.71
N ALA A 60 9.02 17.90 11.38
CA ALA A 60 9.79 18.91 10.64
C ALA A 60 9.38 20.33 11.02
N VAL A 61 8.07 20.59 11.06
CA VAL A 61 7.52 21.89 11.45
C VAL A 61 7.81 22.19 12.93
N PHE A 62 7.57 21.22 13.83
CA PHE A 62 7.73 21.42 15.27
C PHE A 62 9.20 21.62 15.67
N ARG A 63 10.10 20.77 15.15
CA ARG A 63 11.53 20.77 15.48
C ARG A 63 12.32 21.78 14.65
N ARG A 64 11.71 22.36 13.62
CA ARG A 64 12.33 23.28 12.65
C ARG A 64 13.58 22.70 11.99
N MET A 65 13.55 21.41 11.70
CA MET A 65 14.63 20.70 11.01
C MET A 65 14.07 19.87 9.85
N PRO A 66 14.80 19.73 8.72
CA PRO A 66 14.39 18.84 7.65
C PRO A 66 14.30 17.38 8.14
N HIS A 67 13.25 16.67 7.71
CA HIS A 67 13.07 15.25 7.97
C HIS A 67 13.09 14.50 6.65
N VAL A 68 13.89 13.45 6.56
CA VAL A 68 14.07 12.66 5.32
C VAL A 68 13.36 11.33 5.47
N VAL A 69 12.45 11.01 4.56
CA VAL A 69 11.73 9.73 4.52
C VAL A 69 12.32 8.88 3.40
N ARG A 70 12.64 7.62 3.71
CA ARG A 70 13.13 6.60 2.78
C ARG A 70 12.44 5.27 3.09
N PHE A 71 12.33 4.39 2.11
CA PHE A 71 11.98 2.99 2.34
C PHE A 71 13.25 2.14 2.44
N ASP A 72 13.32 1.32 3.48
CA ASP A 72 14.37 0.32 3.66
C ASP A 72 13.84 -1.05 3.26
N GLU A 73 14.30 -1.55 2.11
CA GLU A 73 13.85 -2.82 1.54
C GLU A 73 14.29 -4.03 2.39
N GLU A 74 15.44 -3.94 3.06
CA GLU A 74 15.95 -5.03 3.90
C GLU A 74 15.18 -5.12 5.22
N ALA A 75 14.85 -3.97 5.81
CA ALA A 75 14.05 -3.88 7.03
C ALA A 75 12.54 -3.88 6.77
N GLN A 76 12.10 -3.83 5.51
CA GLN A 76 10.70 -3.65 5.09
C GLN A 76 9.99 -2.55 5.88
N ALA A 77 10.61 -1.38 5.95
CA ALA A 77 10.15 -0.30 6.81
C ALA A 77 10.36 1.09 6.19
N PHE A 78 9.46 2.01 6.49
CA PHE A 78 9.70 3.43 6.24
C PHE A 78 10.55 4.02 7.37
N VAL A 79 11.63 4.70 7.00
CA VAL A 79 12.56 5.31 7.93
C VAL A 79 12.53 6.83 7.77
N VAL A 80 12.19 7.53 8.86
CA VAL A 80 12.25 8.99 8.94
C VAL A 80 13.51 9.40 9.71
N SER A 81 14.44 10.05 9.02
CA SER A 81 15.73 10.47 9.57
C SER A 81 15.77 11.96 9.89
N VAL A 82 16.34 12.29 11.06
CA VAL A 82 16.47 13.66 11.59
C VAL A 82 17.83 13.83 12.25
N GLY A 83 18.81 14.33 11.50
CA GLY A 83 20.18 14.42 12.00
C GLY A 83 20.72 13.03 12.35
N SER A 84 20.88 12.73 13.65
CA SER A 84 21.32 11.43 14.16
C SER A 84 20.18 10.53 14.68
N GLU A 85 18.95 11.04 14.74
CA GLU A 85 17.77 10.27 15.19
C GLU A 85 17.07 9.65 13.98
N GLN A 86 16.48 8.47 14.17
CA GLN A 86 15.65 7.78 13.18
C GLN A 86 14.38 7.27 13.83
N PHE A 87 13.27 7.37 13.11
CA PHE A 87 11.97 6.77 13.45
C PHE A 87 11.63 5.75 12.38
N THR A 88 11.27 4.54 12.80
CA THR A 88 10.99 3.43 11.89
C THR A 88 9.52 3.05 11.98
N PHE A 89 8.92 2.82 10.82
CA PHE A 89 7.55 2.40 10.61
C PHE A 89 7.61 1.06 9.88
N GLU A 90 7.61 -0.02 10.65
CA GLU A 90 7.75 -1.39 10.16
C GLU A 90 6.43 -1.85 9.52
N VAL A 91 6.52 -2.38 8.30
CA VAL A 91 5.36 -2.95 7.63
C VAL A 91 5.09 -4.31 8.23
N ASP A 92 3.87 -4.52 8.74
CA ASP A 92 3.46 -5.83 9.25
C ASP A 92 3.37 -6.83 8.08
N THR A 93 4.37 -7.71 7.99
CA THR A 93 4.48 -8.74 6.97
C THR A 93 4.09 -10.14 7.46
N ASP A 94 3.60 -10.29 8.70
CA ASP A 94 3.30 -11.60 9.29
C ASP A 94 2.21 -12.38 8.53
N GLY A 95 1.40 -11.67 7.72
CA GLY A 95 0.35 -12.24 6.88
C GLY A 95 0.73 -12.47 5.42
N PHE A 96 1.95 -12.11 5.01
CA PHE A 96 2.35 -12.12 3.61
C PHE A 96 2.74 -13.54 3.18
N ASP A 97 2.43 -13.92 1.95
CA ASP A 97 2.92 -15.19 1.38
C ASP A 97 4.47 -15.19 1.37
N ASP A 98 5.07 -16.35 1.65
CA ASP A 98 6.53 -16.51 1.62
C ASP A 98 7.09 -16.10 0.25
N GLY A 99 7.93 -15.06 0.22
CA GLY A 99 8.61 -14.58 -0.98
C GLY A 99 7.87 -13.50 -1.78
N VAL A 100 6.83 -12.87 -1.21
CA VAL A 100 6.24 -11.66 -1.78
C VAL A 100 7.28 -10.52 -1.77
N GLU A 101 7.57 -9.99 -2.95
CA GLU A 101 8.46 -8.83 -3.12
C GLU A 101 7.68 -7.54 -2.87
N ILE A 102 8.18 -6.72 -1.95
CA ILE A 102 7.68 -5.38 -1.66
C ILE A 102 8.67 -4.38 -2.25
N SER A 103 8.17 -3.47 -3.08
CA SER A 103 8.95 -2.37 -3.62
C SER A 103 8.22 -1.05 -3.43
N VAL A 104 8.98 -0.02 -3.07
CA VAL A 104 8.47 1.33 -2.87
C VAL A 104 9.34 2.28 -3.67
N ILE A 105 8.76 2.94 -4.67
CA ILE A 105 9.48 3.81 -5.59
C ILE A 105 9.01 5.24 -5.38
N PHE A 106 9.92 6.12 -4.95
CA PHE A 106 9.63 7.55 -4.87
C PHE A 106 10.01 8.24 -6.18
N ASN A 107 9.12 9.05 -6.72
CA ASN A 107 9.29 9.75 -7.99
C ASN A 107 9.17 11.26 -7.79
N GLU A 108 10.25 12.00 -7.97
CA GLU A 108 10.24 13.46 -7.95
C GLU A 108 9.61 14.03 -9.23
N ARG A 109 8.64 14.92 -9.08
CA ARG A 109 8.03 15.65 -10.20
C ARG A 109 8.91 16.83 -10.59
N LEU A 110 9.36 16.85 -11.85
CA LEU A 110 10.12 17.98 -12.37
C LEU A 110 9.18 19.18 -12.67
N PRO A 111 9.61 20.41 -12.37
CA PRO A 111 8.84 21.61 -12.69
C PRO A 111 8.64 21.76 -14.21
N LYS A 112 7.57 22.47 -14.61
CA LYS A 112 7.17 22.62 -16.02
C LYS A 112 8.24 23.23 -16.93
N ASP A 113 9.15 24.03 -16.37
CA ASP A 113 10.27 24.64 -17.10
C ASP A 113 11.58 23.84 -16.99
N GLY A 114 11.56 22.73 -16.25
CA GLY A 114 12.70 21.85 -15.98
C GLY A 114 12.70 20.54 -16.78
N TYR A 115 11.74 20.35 -17.68
CA TYR A 115 11.66 19.15 -18.50
C TYR A 115 12.92 19.01 -19.36
N ARG A 116 13.64 17.90 -19.16
CA ARG A 116 14.78 17.53 -19.98
C ARG A 116 14.35 16.43 -20.94
N LEU A 117 14.77 16.56 -22.18
CA LEU A 117 14.67 15.48 -23.15
C LEU A 117 15.79 14.48 -22.85
N VAL A 118 15.44 13.30 -22.32
CA VAL A 118 16.37 12.18 -22.23
C VAL A 118 16.12 11.30 -23.44
N ARG A 119 17.12 11.19 -24.32
CA ARG A 119 17.04 10.35 -25.54
C ARG A 119 15.88 10.70 -26.49
N GLY A 120 15.39 11.94 -26.45
CA GLY A 120 14.28 12.42 -27.27
C GLY A 120 12.89 12.27 -26.63
N GLU A 121 12.82 11.71 -25.41
CA GLU A 121 11.58 11.58 -24.64
C GLU A 121 11.53 12.64 -23.53
N LEU A 122 10.35 13.24 -23.32
CA LEU A 122 10.12 14.25 -22.31
C LEU A 122 10.07 13.59 -20.93
N VAL A 123 11.10 13.81 -20.11
CA VAL A 123 11.12 13.28 -18.74
C VAL A 123 10.38 14.24 -17.82
N THR A 124 9.25 13.80 -17.30
CA THR A 124 8.36 14.58 -16.41
C THR A 124 8.54 14.22 -14.94
N GLN A 125 9.09 13.04 -14.65
CA GLN A 125 9.33 12.51 -13.31
C GLN A 125 10.69 11.80 -13.26
N ARG A 126 11.29 11.74 -12.08
CA ARG A 126 12.57 11.07 -11.83
C ARG A 126 12.53 10.30 -10.52
N GLU A 127 12.93 9.03 -10.57
CA GLU A 127 13.10 8.20 -9.37
C GLU A 127 14.14 8.79 -8.40
N ILE A 128 13.82 8.78 -7.12
CA ILE A 128 14.63 9.30 -6.02
C ILE A 128 14.63 8.31 -4.85
N ASP A 129 15.74 8.24 -4.13
CA ASP A 129 15.88 7.29 -3.01
C ASP A 129 15.15 7.76 -1.74
N SER A 130 14.85 9.06 -1.63
CA SER A 130 14.26 9.64 -0.42
C SER A 130 13.58 10.98 -0.69
N VAL A 131 12.60 11.30 0.14
CA VAL A 131 11.84 12.56 0.09
C VAL A 131 12.10 13.38 1.34
N THR A 132 12.20 14.69 1.21
CA THR A 132 12.45 15.61 2.34
C THR A 132 11.23 16.44 2.67
N PHE A 133 10.88 16.50 3.95
CA PHE A 133 9.90 17.40 4.55
C PHE A 133 10.62 18.56 5.25
N TYR A 134 10.18 19.78 4.97
CA TYR A 134 10.87 21.00 5.39
C TYR A 134 10.18 21.67 6.59
N PRO A 135 10.92 22.48 7.37
CA PRO A 135 10.39 23.23 8.51
C PRO A 135 9.22 24.17 8.24
N ASP A 136 9.04 24.60 6.99
CA ASP A 136 7.98 25.50 6.55
C ASP A 136 6.67 24.77 6.20
N GLY A 137 6.65 23.44 6.35
CA GLY A 137 5.50 22.59 6.04
C GLY A 137 5.46 22.10 4.60
N THR A 138 6.42 22.50 3.76
CA THR A 138 6.54 22.00 2.39
C THR A 138 7.28 20.67 2.35
N CYS A 139 7.17 19.96 1.23
CA CYS A 139 7.98 18.78 0.95
C CYS A 139 8.53 18.79 -0.48
N THR A 140 9.48 17.89 -0.72
CA THR A 140 9.93 17.57 -2.08
C THR A 140 8.71 17.20 -2.93
N PRO A 141 8.51 17.71 -4.16
CA PRO A 141 7.35 17.34 -4.96
C PRO A 141 7.48 15.90 -5.47
N PHE A 142 6.69 14.96 -4.93
CA PHE A 142 6.83 13.55 -5.28
C PHE A 142 5.50 12.81 -5.52
N SER A 143 5.59 11.68 -6.22
CA SER A 143 4.64 10.57 -6.16
C SER A 143 5.34 9.34 -5.59
N VAL A 144 4.56 8.38 -5.11
CA VAL A 144 5.08 7.12 -4.58
C VAL A 144 4.29 5.95 -5.15
N ASP A 145 5.00 5.02 -5.75
CA ASP A 145 4.46 3.73 -6.20
C ASP A 145 4.71 2.69 -5.10
N LEU A 146 3.63 2.09 -4.60
CA LEU A 146 3.67 0.95 -3.69
C LEU A 146 3.38 -0.32 -4.50
N ILE A 147 4.33 -1.25 -4.52
CA ILE A 147 4.25 -2.47 -5.30
C ILE A 147 4.38 -3.66 -4.36
N ILE A 148 3.42 -4.58 -4.43
CA ILE A 148 3.42 -5.85 -3.69
C ILE A 148 3.04 -6.97 -4.67
N GLY A 149 4.01 -7.79 -5.05
CA GLY A 149 3.81 -8.83 -6.08
C GLY A 149 3.33 -8.24 -7.41
N GLU A 150 2.10 -8.58 -7.83
CA GLU A 150 1.48 -8.06 -9.07
C GLU A 150 0.61 -6.81 -8.86
N TYR A 151 0.44 -6.35 -7.62
CA TYR A 151 -0.42 -5.24 -7.27
C TYR A 151 0.39 -3.95 -7.11
N GLN A 152 -0.14 -2.85 -7.63
CA GLN A 152 0.47 -1.53 -7.54
C GLN A 152 -0.57 -0.49 -7.12
N SER A 153 -0.16 0.46 -6.28
CA SER A 153 -0.90 1.69 -5.99
C SER A 153 0.03 2.89 -6.14
N ASP A 154 -0.43 3.92 -6.85
CA ASP A 154 0.28 5.20 -6.99
C ASP A 154 -0.39 6.27 -6.13
N PHE A 155 0.42 7.05 -5.43
CA PHE A 155 -0.04 8.20 -4.66
C PHE A 155 0.74 9.44 -5.07
N GLN A 156 0.01 10.42 -5.62
CA GLN A 156 0.56 11.74 -5.88
C GLN A 156 0.44 12.63 -4.63
N ILE A 157 1.55 13.23 -4.20
CA ILE A 157 1.57 14.10 -3.02
C ILE A 157 1.63 15.58 -3.43
N ASP A 158 0.82 16.41 -2.78
CA ASP A 158 0.86 17.87 -2.91
C ASP A 158 2.05 18.46 -2.12
N PRO A 159 2.94 19.25 -2.76
CA PRO A 159 4.17 19.73 -2.12
C PRO A 159 3.96 20.78 -1.02
N TRP A 160 2.79 21.42 -0.96
CA TRP A 160 2.51 22.51 -0.01
C TRP A 160 1.73 22.04 1.21
N THR A 161 0.93 20.98 1.05
CA THR A 161 0.07 20.45 2.11
C THR A 161 0.51 19.07 2.60
N GLY A 162 1.31 18.35 1.81
CA GLY A 162 1.69 16.97 2.08
C GLY A 162 0.51 16.00 1.99
N SER A 163 -0.62 16.44 1.41
CA SER A 163 -1.83 15.63 1.24
C SER A 163 -1.80 14.89 -0.09
N GLN A 164 -2.52 13.76 -0.15
CA GLN A 164 -2.76 13.08 -1.41
C GLN A 164 -3.55 14.00 -2.36
N LEU A 165 -3.06 14.14 -3.58
CA LEU A 165 -3.82 14.66 -4.69
C LEU A 165 -4.64 13.52 -5.26
N THR A 166 -5.96 13.56 -5.08
CA THR A 166 -6.86 12.73 -5.88
C THR A 166 -6.67 13.14 -7.34
N ALA A 167 -6.55 12.17 -8.25
CA ALA A 167 -6.57 12.46 -9.68
C ALA A 167 -7.79 13.35 -9.99
N PRO A 168 -7.66 14.41 -10.81
CA PRO A 168 -8.85 15.08 -11.32
C PRO A 168 -9.72 14.02 -12.00
N GLU A 169 -11.03 14.04 -11.75
CA GLU A 169 -11.99 13.27 -12.54
C GLU A 169 -11.66 13.55 -14.02
N GLU A 170 -11.38 12.49 -14.80
CA GLU A 170 -11.23 12.63 -16.24
C GLU A 170 -12.55 13.21 -16.77
N ASP A 171 -12.54 14.51 -17.10
CA ASP A 171 -13.64 15.16 -17.82
C ASP A 171 -13.88 14.33 -19.10
N SER A 172 -15.01 13.62 -19.12
CA SER A 172 -15.50 12.79 -20.23
C SER A 172 -15.86 13.59 -21.47
#